data_AF-A0A7S7NKK3-F1
#
_entry.id   AF-A0A7S7NKK3-F1
#
_cell.length_a   1.000
_cell.length_b   1.000
_cell.length_c   1.000
_cell.angle_alpha   90.00
_cell.angle_beta   90.00
_cell.angle_gamma   90.00
#
_symmetry.space_group_name_H-M   'P 1'
#
loop_
_entity.id
_entity.type
_entity.pdbx_description
1 polymer ?
#
loop_
_entity_poly.entity_id
_entity_poly.type
_entity_poly.pdbx_seq_one_letter_code
_entity_poly.pdbx_strand_id
1 'polypeptide(L)'
;MIRLSMATMPRVLRVLCILLPLVLAITGFLSHILSDWWLENLAVFLVLLALALAYKRLPLSNTSWILLFLFLCFHEYGALYSYSNAPLGEWMMPWFHTQRNHYDRLVHLLFGLMLTWPALEAIGFLTRSRGAILYALGVQFILAASALYEITEWLVASAVDPVLGVEFIGAQGDAWDAAEDMAAALIGALVVVCVAGTVRAWRNRRAQAQRRSSASSADGSAASACAANSSSDNVEASSNASASLARDDGTRSRIPPDITTASGPSIAKFSS
;
A
#
# COMPACT_ATOMS: atom_id res chain seq x y z
N MET A 1 -33.05 6.17 -2.05
CA MET A 1 -32.85 5.08 -3.04
C MET A 1 -31.49 5.24 -3.70
N ILE A 2 -30.51 4.43 -3.31
CA ILE A 2 -29.17 4.43 -3.90
C ILE A 2 -29.27 3.69 -5.23
N ARG A 3 -29.37 4.40 -6.37
CA ARG A 3 -29.17 3.76 -7.68
C ARG A 3 -27.69 3.43 -7.83
N LEU A 4 -27.32 2.18 -7.53
CA LEU A 4 -26.04 1.58 -7.89
C LEU A 4 -26.07 1.32 -9.40
N SER A 5 -25.60 2.28 -10.20
CA SER A 5 -25.42 2.04 -11.62
C SER A 5 -24.20 1.14 -11.84
N MET A 6 -24.40 -0.05 -12.41
CA MET A 6 -23.32 -1.00 -12.76
C MET A 6 -22.30 -0.41 -13.76
N ALA A 7 -22.60 0.73 -14.39
CA ALA A 7 -21.72 1.37 -15.37
C ALA A 7 -20.49 2.04 -14.74
N THR A 8 -20.52 2.39 -13.45
CA THR A 8 -19.43 3.11 -12.75
C THR A 8 -18.54 2.21 -11.89
N MET A 9 -18.85 0.91 -11.79
CA MET A 9 -18.10 -0.02 -10.95
C MET A 9 -16.90 -0.63 -11.69
N PRO A 10 -15.74 -0.81 -11.03
CA PRO A 10 -14.64 -1.58 -11.59
C PRO A 10 -15.12 -2.97 -12.03
N ARG A 11 -14.60 -3.47 -13.17
CA ARG A 11 -15.00 -4.78 -13.71
C ARG A 11 -14.83 -5.90 -12.68
N VAL A 12 -13.73 -5.85 -11.93
CA VAL A 12 -13.41 -6.78 -10.84
C VAL A 12 -14.53 -6.79 -9.80
N LEU A 13 -14.92 -5.63 -9.28
CA LEU A 13 -15.96 -5.54 -8.27
C LEU A 13 -17.29 -6.10 -8.75
N ARG A 14 -17.68 -5.86 -10.01
CA ARG A 14 -18.92 -6.43 -10.56
C ARG A 14 -18.92 -7.95 -10.55
N VAL A 15 -17.79 -8.57 -10.89
CA VAL A 15 -17.63 -10.03 -10.82
C VAL A 15 -17.74 -10.50 -9.37
N LEU A 16 -17.07 -9.82 -8.44
CA LEU A 16 -17.11 -10.17 -7.02
C LEU A 16 -18.51 -10.01 -6.41
N CYS A 17 -19.30 -9.01 -6.83
CA CYS A 17 -20.70 -8.86 -6.42
C CYS A 17 -21.61 -10.01 -6.89
N ILE A 18 -21.18 -10.81 -7.88
CA ILE A 18 -21.89 -12.01 -8.33
C ILE A 18 -21.33 -13.24 -7.60
N LEU A 19 -20.01 -13.35 -7.49
CA LEU A 19 -19.36 -14.51 -6.88
C LEU A 19 -19.61 -14.59 -5.37
N LEU A 20 -19.55 -13.48 -4.63
CA LEU A 20 -19.70 -13.51 -3.18
C LEU A 20 -21.07 -14.03 -2.74
N PRO A 21 -22.21 -13.55 -3.28
CA PRO A 21 -23.52 -14.14 -2.97
C PRO A 21 -23.62 -15.62 -3.36
N LEU A 22 -22.97 -16.04 -4.46
CA LEU A 22 -22.94 -17.45 -4.85
C LEU A 22 -22.20 -18.31 -3.83
N VAL A 23 -21.04 -17.83 -3.33
CA VAL A 23 -20.29 -18.51 -2.27
C VAL A 23 -21.18 -18.64 -1.02
N LEU A 24 -21.74 -17.54 -0.53
CA LEU A 24 -22.64 -17.53 0.63
C LEU A 24 -23.84 -18.47 0.47
N ALA A 25 -24.45 -18.51 -0.71
CA ALA A 25 -25.58 -19.39 -0.98
C ALA A 25 -25.18 -20.87 -0.99
N ILE A 26 -24.02 -21.20 -1.57
CA ILE A 26 -23.51 -22.57 -1.62
C ILE A 26 -23.11 -23.03 -0.21
N THR A 27 -22.36 -22.23 0.54
CA THR A 27 -21.90 -22.59 1.89
C THR A 27 -23.06 -22.67 2.87
N GLY A 28 -24.01 -21.73 2.82
CA GLY A 28 -25.22 -21.81 3.65
C GLY A 28 -26.06 -23.05 3.35
N PHE A 29 -26.18 -23.45 2.07
CA PHE A 29 -26.90 -24.68 1.69
C PHE A 29 -26.18 -25.95 2.14
N LEU A 30 -24.85 -25.96 2.12
CA LEU A 30 -24.03 -27.12 2.46
C LEU A 30 -23.60 -27.17 3.94
N SER A 31 -23.85 -26.13 4.72
CA SER A 31 -23.39 -26.03 6.11
C SER A 31 -23.85 -27.21 6.94
N HIS A 32 -22.94 -27.70 7.78
CA HIS A 32 -23.25 -28.82 8.67
C HIS A 32 -24.30 -28.42 9.73
N ILE A 33 -24.21 -27.18 10.21
CA ILE A 33 -25.11 -26.61 11.22
C ILE A 33 -25.53 -25.22 10.77
N LEU A 34 -26.78 -25.10 10.29
CA LEU A 34 -27.27 -23.85 9.69
C LEU A 34 -27.37 -22.70 10.71
N SER A 35 -27.68 -22.99 11.98
CA SER A 35 -27.72 -21.97 13.03
C SER A 35 -26.36 -21.31 13.25
N ASP A 36 -25.30 -22.11 13.27
CA ASP A 36 -23.93 -21.65 13.46
C ASP A 36 -23.50 -20.84 12.24
N TRP A 37 -23.79 -21.32 11.02
CA TRP A 37 -23.49 -20.59 9.80
C TRP A 37 -24.10 -19.17 9.80
N TRP A 38 -25.34 -19.01 10.27
CA TRP A 38 -25.97 -17.70 10.41
C TRP A 38 -25.31 -16.83 11.48
N LEU A 39 -24.89 -17.43 12.59
CA LEU A 39 -24.24 -16.73 13.69
C LEU A 39 -22.87 -16.20 13.26
N GLU A 40 -22.05 -17.03 12.62
CA GLU A 40 -20.76 -16.70 12.02
C GLU A 40 -20.90 -15.55 11.00
N ASN A 41 -21.90 -15.64 10.13
CA ASN A 41 -22.11 -14.67 9.07
C ASN A 41 -22.76 -13.36 9.51
N LEU A 42 -23.26 -13.26 10.75
CA LEU A 42 -23.93 -12.04 11.22
C LEU A 42 -22.99 -10.83 11.14
N ALA A 43 -21.74 -10.98 11.61
CA ALA A 43 -20.73 -9.94 11.53
C ALA A 43 -20.37 -9.60 10.07
N VAL A 44 -20.27 -10.61 9.21
CA VAL A 44 -20.01 -10.44 7.78
C VAL A 44 -21.10 -9.60 7.11
N PHE A 45 -22.38 -9.89 7.36
CA PHE A 45 -23.47 -9.11 6.77
C PHE A 45 -23.45 -7.64 7.21
N LEU A 46 -23.12 -7.37 8.48
CA LEU A 46 -22.97 -5.99 8.97
C LEU A 46 -21.80 -5.26 8.29
N VAL A 47 -20.66 -5.93 8.12
CA VAL A 47 -19.49 -5.38 7.42
C VAL A 47 -19.80 -5.16 5.93
N LEU A 48 -20.45 -6.11 5.26
CA LEU A 48 -20.85 -5.97 3.86
C LEU A 48 -21.84 -4.82 3.67
N LEU A 49 -22.80 -4.65 4.58
CA LEU A 49 -23.70 -3.51 4.58
C LEU A 49 -22.94 -2.19 4.73
N ALA A 50 -22.02 -2.11 5.70
CA ALA A 50 -21.18 -0.93 5.90
C ALA A 50 -20.33 -0.61 4.65
N LEU A 51 -19.71 -1.61 4.03
CA LEU A 51 -18.95 -1.47 2.79
C LEU A 51 -19.83 -1.02 1.63
N ALA A 52 -21.04 -1.57 1.48
CA ALA A 52 -21.98 -1.17 0.43
C ALA A 52 -22.41 0.29 0.58
N LEU A 53 -22.67 0.74 1.81
CA LEU A 53 -22.99 2.14 2.11
C LEU A 53 -21.80 3.07 1.92
N ALA A 54 -20.59 2.60 2.21
CA ALA A 54 -19.34 3.36 2.08
C ALA A 54 -18.70 3.27 0.68
N TYR A 55 -19.20 2.41 -0.22
CA TYR A 55 -18.56 2.08 -1.50
C TYR A 55 -18.14 3.31 -2.32
N LYS A 56 -19.03 4.31 -2.47
CA LYS A 56 -18.73 5.53 -3.23
C LYS A 56 -17.77 6.49 -2.52
N ARG A 57 -17.55 6.30 -1.22
CA ARG A 57 -16.70 7.15 -0.37
C ARG A 57 -15.31 6.55 -0.15
N LEU A 58 -15.12 5.25 -0.36
CA LEU A 58 -13.84 4.58 -0.17
C LEU A 58 -13.21 4.23 -1.53
N PRO A 59 -12.05 4.77 -1.88
CA PRO A 59 -11.38 4.46 -3.14
C PRO A 59 -10.56 3.16 -3.05
N LEU A 60 -11.21 2.05 -2.72
CA LEU A 60 -10.55 0.74 -2.64
C LEU A 60 -10.10 0.26 -4.01
N SER A 61 -8.85 -0.22 -4.08
CA SER A 61 -8.26 -0.77 -5.31
C SER A 61 -8.84 -2.15 -5.66
N ASN A 62 -8.65 -2.59 -6.91
CA ASN A 62 -9.02 -3.95 -7.33
C ASN A 62 -8.35 -5.02 -6.46
N THR A 63 -7.11 -4.79 -6.04
CA THR A 63 -6.38 -5.69 -5.13
C THR A 63 -7.09 -5.78 -3.79
N SER A 64 -7.51 -4.66 -3.21
CA SER A 64 -8.26 -4.66 -1.95
C SER A 64 -9.58 -5.40 -2.04
N TRP A 65 -10.32 -5.24 -3.14
CA TRP A 65 -11.55 -6.00 -3.36
C TRP A 65 -11.30 -7.51 -3.48
N ILE A 66 -10.23 -7.91 -4.17
CA ILE A 66 -9.84 -9.33 -4.27
C ILE A 66 -9.44 -9.88 -2.92
N LEU A 67 -8.63 -9.16 -2.14
CA LEU A 67 -8.20 -9.59 -0.80
C LEU A 67 -9.39 -9.73 0.16
N LEU A 68 -10.32 -8.77 0.16
CA LEU A 68 -11.58 -8.86 0.90
C LEU A 68 -12.37 -10.11 0.51
N PHE A 69 -12.53 -10.36 -0.79
CA PHE A 69 -13.25 -11.54 -1.27
C PHE A 69 -12.56 -12.84 -0.87
N LEU A 70 -11.24 -12.95 -1.03
CA LEU A 70 -10.49 -14.14 -0.66
C LEU A 70 -10.59 -14.42 0.84
N PHE A 71 -10.48 -13.38 1.67
CA PHE A 71 -10.68 -13.52 3.11
C PHE A 71 -12.09 -14.06 3.43
N LEU A 72 -13.12 -13.50 2.79
CA LEU A 72 -14.50 -13.99 2.96
C LEU A 72 -14.66 -15.45 2.50
N CYS A 73 -13.94 -15.91 1.47
CA CYS A 73 -13.95 -17.33 1.11
C CYS A 73 -13.34 -18.23 2.20
N PHE A 74 -12.28 -17.79 2.88
CA PHE A 74 -11.72 -18.53 4.02
C PHE A 74 -12.67 -18.52 5.22
N HIS A 75 -13.30 -17.38 5.51
CA HIS A 75 -14.34 -17.31 6.55
C HIS A 75 -15.51 -18.25 6.24
N GLU A 76 -16.03 -18.22 5.01
CA GLU A 76 -17.14 -19.08 4.59
C GLU A 76 -16.80 -20.57 4.63
N TYR A 77 -15.55 -20.92 4.35
CA TYR A 77 -15.08 -22.30 4.57
C TYR A 77 -15.11 -22.67 6.06
N GLY A 78 -14.74 -21.76 6.97
CA GLY A 78 -14.87 -21.97 8.41
C GLY A 78 -16.32 -22.16 8.83
N ALA A 79 -17.20 -21.22 8.44
CA ALA A 79 -18.61 -21.25 8.75
C ALA A 79 -19.33 -22.49 8.19
N LEU A 80 -18.92 -23.00 7.02
CA LEU A 80 -19.43 -24.25 6.45
C LEU A 80 -19.22 -25.45 7.38
N TYR A 81 -18.10 -25.47 8.12
CA TYR A 81 -17.66 -26.56 9.00
C TYR A 81 -17.69 -26.20 10.50
N SER A 82 -18.34 -25.11 10.91
CA SER A 82 -18.39 -24.60 12.29
C SER A 82 -17.01 -24.33 12.93
N TYR A 83 -16.00 -23.90 12.14
CA TYR A 83 -14.63 -23.54 12.54
C TYR A 83 -13.82 -24.62 13.29
N SER A 84 -14.27 -25.04 14.47
CA SER A 84 -13.75 -26.11 15.31
C SER A 84 -13.57 -27.44 14.60
N ASN A 85 -14.33 -27.70 13.53
CA ASN A 85 -14.29 -28.95 12.77
C ASN A 85 -13.81 -28.75 11.32
N ALA A 86 -13.20 -27.60 11.01
CA ALA A 86 -12.74 -27.30 9.67
C ALA A 86 -11.64 -28.28 9.23
N PRO A 87 -11.80 -29.01 8.09
CA PRO A 87 -10.87 -30.05 7.67
C PRO A 87 -9.43 -29.56 7.48
N LEU A 88 -9.24 -28.30 7.08
CA LEU A 88 -7.90 -27.72 6.96
C LEU A 88 -7.18 -27.63 8.30
N GLY A 89 -7.89 -27.32 9.38
CA GLY A 89 -7.30 -27.27 10.71
C GLY A 89 -6.94 -28.65 11.25
N GLU A 90 -7.81 -29.65 11.05
CA GLU A 90 -7.50 -31.07 11.34
C GLU A 90 -6.24 -31.53 10.60
N TRP A 91 -6.13 -31.16 9.31
CA TRP A 91 -4.96 -31.48 8.51
C TRP A 91 -3.67 -30.82 9.04
N MET A 92 -3.77 -29.65 9.68
CA MET A 92 -2.63 -28.92 10.26
C MET A 92 -2.12 -29.51 11.58
N MET A 93 -3.00 -30.10 12.39
CA MET A 93 -2.68 -30.63 13.73
C MET A 93 -1.41 -31.49 13.79
N PRO A 94 -1.22 -32.52 12.94
CA PRO A 94 -0.02 -33.37 13.03
C PRO A 94 1.29 -32.63 12.69
N TRP A 95 1.23 -31.56 11.90
CA TRP A 95 2.43 -30.78 11.52
C TRP A 95 2.86 -29.84 12.64
N PHE A 96 1.91 -29.27 13.36
CA PHE A 96 2.16 -28.35 14.47
C PHE A 96 2.13 -29.04 15.85
N HIS A 97 1.90 -30.36 15.88
CA HIS A 97 1.80 -31.17 17.10
C HIS A 97 0.75 -30.64 18.08
N THR A 98 -0.36 -30.12 17.57
CA THR A 98 -1.44 -29.54 18.38
C THR A 98 -2.51 -30.59 18.66
N GLN A 99 -3.14 -30.48 19.82
CA GLN A 99 -4.26 -31.37 20.21
C GLN A 99 -5.62 -30.81 19.80
N ARG A 100 -5.64 -29.60 19.24
CA ARG A 100 -6.85 -28.87 18.87
C ARG A 100 -6.74 -28.32 17.44
N ASN A 101 -7.89 -28.05 16.86
CA ASN A 101 -8.05 -27.48 15.53
C ASN A 101 -7.78 -25.96 15.58
N HIS A 102 -6.72 -25.50 14.91
CA HIS A 102 -6.35 -24.08 14.86
C HIS A 102 -6.77 -23.40 13.56
N TYR A 103 -7.88 -23.82 12.96
CA TYR A 103 -8.38 -23.17 11.75
C TYR A 103 -8.74 -21.70 12.01
N ASP A 104 -9.36 -21.41 13.16
CA ASP A 104 -9.73 -20.03 13.48
C ASP A 104 -8.51 -19.10 13.55
N ARG A 105 -7.47 -19.53 14.27
CA ARG A 105 -6.16 -18.86 14.26
C ARG A 105 -5.58 -18.59 12.88
N LEU A 106 -5.71 -19.55 11.96
CA LEU A 106 -5.28 -19.35 10.58
C LEU A 106 -6.10 -18.25 9.92
N VAL A 107 -7.42 -18.23 10.13
CA VAL A 107 -8.29 -17.16 9.63
C VAL A 107 -7.92 -15.81 10.23
N HIS A 108 -7.56 -15.73 11.52
CA HIS A 108 -7.04 -14.50 12.14
C HIS A 108 -5.70 -14.04 11.51
N LEU A 109 -4.77 -14.95 11.26
CA LEU A 109 -3.55 -14.63 10.51
C LEU A 109 -3.88 -14.08 9.10
N LEU A 110 -4.82 -14.73 8.40
CA LEU A 110 -5.27 -14.30 7.07
C LEU A 110 -6.02 -12.97 7.12
N PHE A 111 -6.79 -12.70 8.17
CA PHE A 111 -7.44 -11.42 8.43
C PHE A 111 -6.39 -10.31 8.46
N GLY A 112 -5.32 -10.50 9.22
CA GLY A 112 -4.17 -9.60 9.23
C GLY A 112 -3.52 -9.45 7.87
N LEU A 113 -3.22 -10.56 7.18
CA LEU A 113 -2.54 -10.53 5.87
C LEU A 113 -3.38 -9.88 4.75
N MET A 114 -4.68 -10.13 4.73
CA MET A 114 -5.55 -9.74 3.62
C MET A 114 -6.22 -8.40 3.86
N LEU A 115 -6.62 -8.09 5.10
CA LEU A 115 -7.41 -6.87 5.37
C LEU A 115 -6.55 -5.65 5.73
N THR A 116 -5.27 -5.84 6.07
CA THR A 116 -4.37 -4.70 6.32
C THR A 116 -4.26 -3.79 5.11
N TRP A 117 -4.15 -4.34 3.89
CA TRP A 117 -4.01 -3.50 2.70
C TRP A 117 -5.26 -2.64 2.39
N PRO A 118 -6.49 -3.21 2.33
CA PRO A 118 -7.73 -2.43 2.29
C PRO A 118 -7.82 -1.38 3.40
N ALA A 119 -7.43 -1.73 4.64
CA ALA A 119 -7.46 -0.80 5.76
C ALA A 119 -6.51 0.38 5.56
N LEU A 120 -5.28 0.15 5.07
CA LEU A 120 -4.33 1.21 4.75
C LEU A 120 -4.86 2.16 3.66
N GLU A 121 -5.56 1.64 2.65
CA GLU A 121 -6.18 2.46 1.61
C GLU A 121 -7.31 3.33 2.18
N ALA A 122 -8.22 2.73 2.97
CA ALA A 122 -9.33 3.43 3.59
C ALA A 122 -8.85 4.50 4.60
N ILE A 123 -7.96 4.13 5.52
CA ILE A 123 -7.41 5.04 6.53
C ILE A 123 -6.60 6.14 5.88
N GLY A 124 -5.75 5.81 4.90
CA GLY A 124 -4.94 6.79 4.17
C GLY A 124 -5.80 7.80 3.43
N PHE A 125 -6.92 7.36 2.85
CA PHE A 125 -7.89 8.25 2.23
C PHE A 125 -8.62 9.14 3.24
N LEU A 126 -9.17 8.56 4.30
CA LEU A 126 -10.00 9.27 5.29
C LEU A 126 -9.18 10.26 6.14
N THR A 127 -7.98 9.87 6.54
CA THR A 127 -7.13 10.66 7.45
C THR A 127 -6.06 11.47 6.74
N ARG A 128 -5.83 11.23 5.45
CA ARG A 128 -4.70 11.78 4.67
C ARG A 128 -3.31 11.41 5.21
N SER A 129 -3.24 10.41 6.10
CA SER A 129 -1.99 9.91 6.69
C SER A 129 -1.12 9.21 5.65
N ARG A 130 0.21 9.26 5.84
CA ARG A 130 1.18 8.62 4.94
C ARG A 130 2.38 8.07 5.71
N GLY A 131 3.10 7.13 5.09
CA GLY A 131 4.37 6.64 5.63
C GLY A 131 4.18 5.84 6.91
N ALA A 132 5.11 5.99 7.86
CA ALA A 132 5.11 5.22 9.11
C ALA A 132 3.83 5.41 9.94
N ILE A 133 3.26 6.62 9.96
CA ILE A 133 2.00 6.89 10.69
C ILE A 133 0.86 6.07 10.10
N LEU A 134 0.74 6.01 8.78
CA LEU A 134 -0.29 5.21 8.13
C LEU A 134 -0.13 3.72 8.43
N TYR A 135 1.10 3.21 8.45
CA TYR A 135 1.37 1.82 8.81
C TYR A 135 1.02 1.51 10.25
N ALA A 136 1.37 2.39 11.20
CA ALA A 136 1.00 2.25 12.60
C ALA A 136 -0.53 2.23 12.78
N LEU A 137 -1.24 3.17 12.13
CA LEU A 137 -2.70 3.22 12.17
C LEU A 137 -3.34 1.96 11.56
N GLY A 138 -2.79 1.44 10.46
CA GLY A 138 -3.28 0.20 9.85
C GLY A 138 -3.13 -1.01 10.77
N VAL A 139 -1.95 -1.19 11.38
CA VAL A 139 -1.70 -2.28 12.34
C VAL A 139 -2.60 -2.15 13.57
N GLN A 140 -2.73 -0.94 14.12
CA GLN A 140 -3.62 -0.68 15.25
C GLN A 140 -5.09 -0.96 14.91
N PHE A 141 -5.54 -0.58 13.72
CA PHE A 141 -6.89 -0.84 13.27
C PHE A 141 -7.18 -2.35 13.19
N ILE A 142 -6.27 -3.14 12.63
CA ILE A 142 -6.44 -4.59 12.53
C ILE A 142 -6.44 -5.25 13.91
N LEU A 143 -5.50 -4.88 14.79
CA LEU A 143 -5.47 -5.41 16.15
C LEU A 143 -6.74 -5.04 16.91
N ALA A 144 -7.21 -3.80 16.80
CA ALA A 144 -8.44 -3.36 17.45
C ALA A 144 -9.68 -4.07 16.89
N ALA A 145 -9.74 -4.28 15.58
CA ALA A 145 -10.84 -5.02 14.95
C ALA A 145 -10.86 -6.50 15.39
N SER A 146 -9.68 -7.14 15.47
CA SER A 146 -9.55 -8.50 16.01
C SER A 146 -9.99 -8.54 17.48
N ALA A 147 -9.53 -7.62 18.32
CA ALA A 147 -9.94 -7.57 19.72
C ALA A 147 -11.44 -7.34 19.89
N LEU A 148 -12.06 -6.51 19.05
CA LEU A 148 -13.51 -6.31 19.08
C LEU A 148 -14.28 -7.57 18.66
N TYR A 149 -13.73 -8.36 17.75
CA TYR A 149 -14.30 -9.65 17.35
C TYR A 149 -14.29 -10.62 18.54
N GLU A 150 -13.12 -10.86 19.17
CA GLU A 150 -12.99 -11.72 20.37
C GLU A 150 -13.92 -11.30 21.52
N ILE A 151 -14.01 -9.98 21.77
CA ILE A 151 -14.92 -9.45 22.79
C ILE A 151 -16.37 -9.75 22.43
N THR A 152 -16.73 -9.66 21.14
CA THR A 152 -18.08 -9.98 20.69
C THR A 152 -18.39 -11.46 20.88
N GLU A 153 -17.45 -12.35 20.55
CA GLU A 153 -17.61 -13.79 20.76
C GLU A 153 -17.76 -14.15 22.23
N TRP A 154 -16.91 -13.58 23.09
CA TRP A 154 -17.05 -13.71 24.53
C TRP A 154 -18.43 -13.25 25.03
N LEU A 155 -18.93 -12.11 24.55
CA LEU A 155 -20.25 -11.58 24.93
C LEU A 155 -21.39 -12.48 24.45
N VAL A 156 -21.32 -12.99 23.22
CA VAL A 156 -22.32 -13.91 22.65
C VAL A 156 -22.33 -15.21 23.44
N ALA A 157 -21.16 -15.81 23.65
CA ALA A 157 -21.00 -17.05 24.41
C ALA A 157 -21.50 -16.92 25.86
N SER A 158 -21.32 -15.74 26.47
CA SER A 158 -21.81 -15.44 27.82
C SER A 158 -23.33 -15.25 27.89
N ALA A 159 -24.00 -15.02 26.76
CA ALA A 159 -25.44 -14.76 26.68
C ALA A 159 -26.27 -15.98 26.25
N VAL A 160 -25.62 -17.06 25.77
CA VAL A 160 -26.26 -18.31 25.35
C VAL A 160 -26.12 -19.39 26.42
N ASP A 161 -26.72 -20.56 26.18
CA ASP A 161 -26.53 -21.72 27.05
C ASP A 161 -25.03 -22.07 27.20
N PRO A 162 -24.53 -22.39 28.41
CA PRO A 162 -23.11 -22.64 28.64
C PRO A 162 -22.48 -23.71 27.74
N VAL A 163 -23.24 -24.74 27.35
CA VAL A 163 -22.75 -25.80 26.46
C VAL A 163 -22.58 -25.25 25.04
N LEU A 164 -23.58 -24.52 24.54
CA LEU A 164 -23.55 -23.89 23.22
C LEU A 164 -22.50 -22.77 23.15
N GLY A 165 -22.29 -22.03 24.23
CA GLY A 165 -21.30 -20.94 24.29
C GLY A 165 -19.85 -21.44 24.21
N VAL A 166 -19.54 -22.56 24.87
CA VAL A 166 -18.20 -23.17 24.79
C VAL A 166 -17.92 -23.76 23.41
N GLU A 167 -18.94 -24.36 22.77
CA GLU A 167 -18.83 -24.88 21.41
C GLU A 167 -18.67 -23.75 20.39
N PHE A 168 -19.41 -22.64 20.55
CA PHE A 168 -19.33 -21.47 19.67
C PHE A 168 -17.97 -20.77 19.72
N ILE A 169 -17.38 -20.54 20.90
CA ILE A 169 -16.03 -19.94 21.00
C ILE A 169 -14.99 -20.81 20.28
N GLY A 170 -15.18 -22.14 20.23
CA GLY A 170 -14.22 -23.02 19.59
C GLY A 170 -12.87 -23.13 20.32
N ALA A 171 -12.77 -22.62 21.56
CA ALA A 171 -11.53 -22.63 22.34
C ALA A 171 -10.99 -24.04 22.60
N GLN A 172 -11.83 -25.08 22.55
CA GLN A 172 -11.43 -26.49 22.72
C GLN A 172 -10.59 -26.73 23.99
N GLY A 173 -10.88 -25.97 25.06
CA GLY A 173 -10.19 -26.02 26.35
C GLY A 173 -8.95 -25.12 26.47
N ASP A 174 -8.65 -24.30 25.47
CA ASP A 174 -7.54 -23.34 25.48
C ASP A 174 -7.97 -21.99 26.08
N ALA A 175 -7.39 -21.64 27.23
CA ALA A 175 -7.69 -20.38 27.91
C ALA A 175 -7.05 -19.16 27.23
N TRP A 176 -6.09 -19.36 26.32
CA TRP A 176 -5.35 -18.28 25.65
C TRP A 176 -5.79 -18.06 24.20
N ASP A 177 -6.81 -18.77 23.74
CA ASP A 177 -7.29 -18.78 22.34
C ASP A 177 -7.39 -17.36 21.76
N ALA A 178 -8.29 -16.56 22.32
CA ALA A 178 -8.50 -15.16 21.92
C ALA A 178 -7.22 -14.31 21.89
N ALA A 179 -6.31 -14.51 22.86
CA ALA A 179 -5.06 -13.75 22.91
C ALA A 179 -4.10 -14.15 21.78
N GLU A 180 -4.02 -15.44 21.49
CA GLU A 180 -3.20 -15.99 20.43
C GLU A 180 -3.78 -15.68 19.04
N ASP A 181 -5.10 -15.57 18.91
CA ASP A 181 -5.77 -15.23 17.65
C ASP A 181 -5.63 -13.72 17.34
N MET A 182 -5.76 -12.85 18.34
CA MET A 182 -5.34 -11.45 18.22
C MET A 182 -3.86 -11.32 17.85
N ALA A 183 -2.98 -12.16 18.42
CA ALA A 183 -1.56 -12.15 18.10
C ALA A 183 -1.30 -12.59 16.65
N ALA A 184 -2.02 -13.60 16.16
CA ALA A 184 -1.97 -14.06 14.77
C ALA A 184 -2.38 -12.94 13.79
N ALA A 185 -3.48 -12.24 14.08
CA ALA A 185 -3.93 -11.09 13.30
C ALA A 185 -2.88 -9.95 13.29
N LEU A 186 -2.26 -9.67 14.44
CA LEU A 186 -1.18 -8.70 14.55
C LEU A 186 0.03 -9.09 13.69
N ILE A 187 0.46 -10.35 13.76
CA ILE A 187 1.58 -10.87 12.94
C ILE A 187 1.27 -10.69 11.45
N GLY A 188 0.07 -11.07 11.02
CA GLY A 188 -0.36 -10.89 9.63
C GLY A 188 -0.28 -9.43 9.18
N ALA A 189 -0.76 -8.50 10.01
CA ALA A 189 -0.68 -7.08 9.71
C ALA A 189 0.75 -6.54 9.65
N LEU A 190 1.61 -6.97 10.57
CA LEU A 190 3.03 -6.60 10.60
C LEU A 190 3.75 -7.06 9.33
N VAL A 191 3.49 -8.29 8.85
CA VAL A 191 4.04 -8.79 7.59
C VAL A 191 3.69 -7.86 6.42
N VAL A 192 2.41 -7.47 6.30
CA VAL A 192 1.95 -6.59 5.22
C VAL A 192 2.64 -5.24 5.25
N VAL A 193 2.72 -4.59 6.41
CA VAL A 193 3.38 -3.26 6.51
C VAL A 193 4.89 -3.35 6.30
N CYS A 194 5.53 -4.43 6.76
CA CYS A 194 6.94 -4.69 6.48
C CYS A 194 7.17 -4.81 4.97
N VAL A 195 6.41 -5.67 4.27
CA VAL A 195 6.49 -5.85 2.82
C VAL A 195 6.27 -4.52 2.11
N ALA A 196 5.20 -3.79 2.45
CA ALA A 196 4.89 -2.49 1.88
C ALA A 196 6.03 -1.46 2.08
N GLY A 197 6.61 -1.44 3.28
CA GLY A 197 7.75 -0.60 3.64
C GLY A 197 8.99 -0.93 2.80
N THR A 198 9.36 -2.21 2.67
CA THR A 198 10.49 -2.66 1.83
C THR A 198 10.29 -2.30 0.37
N VAL A 199 9.12 -2.58 -0.20
CA VAL A 199 8.80 -2.26 -1.60
C VAL A 199 8.90 -0.76 -1.82
N ARG A 200 8.36 0.05 -0.92
CA ARG A 200 8.45 1.52 -1.00
C ARG A 200 9.91 2.00 -0.92
N ALA A 201 10.69 1.49 0.02
CA ALA A 201 12.10 1.85 0.17
C ALA A 201 12.90 1.50 -1.09
N TRP A 202 12.68 0.31 -1.65
CA TRP A 202 13.32 -0.13 -2.89
C TRP A 202 12.95 0.74 -4.09
N ARG A 203 11.66 1.09 -4.26
CA ARG A 203 11.21 2.00 -5.33
C ARG A 203 11.85 3.38 -5.21
N ASN A 204 11.93 3.92 -3.99
CA ASN A 204 12.55 5.22 -3.73
C ASN A 204 14.05 5.20 -4.08
N ARG A 205 14.78 4.16 -3.67
CA ARG A 205 16.21 4.00 -4.00
C ARG A 205 16.43 3.91 -5.51
N ARG A 206 15.59 3.16 -6.23
CA ARG A 206 15.66 3.06 -7.70
C ARG A 206 15.41 4.40 -8.39
N ALA A 207 14.37 5.14 -7.96
CA ALA A 207 14.06 6.45 -8.51
C ALA A 207 15.20 7.46 -8.25
N GLN A 208 15.82 7.43 -7.07
CA GLN A 208 16.99 8.26 -6.76
C GLN A 208 18.20 7.91 -7.63
N ALA A 209 18.47 6.62 -7.85
CA ALA A 209 19.56 6.18 -8.73
C ALA A 209 19.35 6.67 -10.18
N GLN A 210 18.14 6.53 -10.72
CA GLN A 210 17.79 7.02 -12.06
C GLN A 210 17.96 8.54 -12.21
N ARG A 211 17.56 9.32 -11.19
CA ARG A 211 17.73 10.78 -11.18
C ARG A 211 19.20 11.20 -11.13
N ARG A 212 20.02 10.46 -10.38
CA ARG A 212 21.47 10.71 -10.31
C ARG A 212 22.15 10.42 -11.64
N SER A 213 21.83 9.31 -12.29
CA SER A 213 22.38 8.98 -13.62
C SER A 213 21.99 10.00 -14.68
N SER A 214 20.73 10.45 -14.70
CA SER A 214 20.27 11.47 -15.65
C SER A 214 20.93 12.84 -15.41
N ALA A 215 21.17 13.21 -14.14
CA ALA A 215 21.88 14.43 -13.81
C ALA A 215 23.34 14.38 -14.28
N SER A 216 24.05 13.27 -14.01
CA SER A 216 25.43 13.11 -14.47
C SER A 216 25.58 13.11 -16.00
N SER A 217 24.61 12.55 -16.74
CA SER A 217 24.64 12.60 -18.21
C SER A 217 24.36 14.00 -18.75
N ALA A 218 23.50 14.78 -18.08
CA ALA A 218 23.21 16.16 -18.47
C ALA A 218 24.43 17.06 -18.24
N ASP A 219 25.10 16.94 -17.08
CA ASP A 219 26.32 17.68 -16.78
C ASP A 219 27.45 17.32 -17.75
N GLY A 220 27.63 16.02 -18.05
CA GLY A 220 28.61 15.56 -19.04
C GLY A 220 28.34 16.09 -20.45
N SER A 221 27.07 16.14 -20.87
CA SER A 221 26.67 16.72 -22.16
C SER A 221 26.90 18.23 -22.20
N ALA A 222 26.61 18.95 -21.12
CA ALA A 222 26.83 20.39 -21.03
C ALA A 222 28.33 20.74 -21.03
N ALA A 223 29.14 19.99 -20.27
CA ALA A 223 30.59 20.14 -20.25
C ALA A 223 31.22 19.84 -21.62
N SER A 224 30.77 18.78 -22.30
CA SER A 224 31.23 18.45 -23.65
C SER A 224 30.84 19.51 -24.68
N ALA A 225 29.64 20.11 -24.57
CA ALA A 225 29.21 21.20 -25.45
C ALA A 225 30.03 22.48 -25.22
N CYS A 226 30.29 22.85 -23.95
CA CYS A 226 31.18 23.98 -23.62
C CYS A 226 32.60 23.77 -24.14
N ALA A 227 33.15 22.55 -24.01
CA ALA A 227 34.49 22.23 -24.51
C ALA A 227 34.57 22.27 -26.05
N ALA A 228 33.52 21.81 -26.75
CA ALA A 228 33.46 21.90 -28.21
C ALA A 228 33.45 23.37 -28.68
N ASN A 229 32.65 24.23 -28.04
CA ASN A 229 32.56 25.65 -28.40
C ASN A 229 33.87 26.43 -28.13
N SER A 230 34.55 26.15 -27.03
CA SER A 230 35.85 26.81 -26.74
C SER A 230 36.96 26.34 -27.69
N SER A 231 36.88 25.11 -28.20
CA SER A 231 37.82 24.61 -29.21
C SER A 231 37.59 25.25 -30.59
N SER A 232 36.34 25.50 -31.00
CA SER A 232 36.05 26.24 -32.24
C SER A 232 36.50 27.70 -32.15
N ASP A 233 36.25 28.37 -31.03
CA ASP A 233 36.63 29.78 -30.83
C ASP A 233 38.17 29.97 -30.89
N ASN A 234 38.95 29.01 -30.38
CA ASN A 234 40.41 29.03 -30.45
C ASN A 234 40.97 28.78 -31.87
N VAL A 235 40.29 27.96 -32.67
CA VAL A 235 40.67 27.73 -34.07
C VAL A 235 40.40 28.98 -34.92
N GLU A 236 39.29 29.67 -34.66
CA GLU A 236 38.93 30.91 -35.37
C GLU A 236 39.80 32.10 -34.94
N ALA A 237 40.16 32.19 -33.66
CA ALA A 237 41.10 33.21 -33.15
C ALA A 237 42.52 33.02 -33.71
N SER A 238 42.99 31.77 -33.83
CA SER A 238 44.32 31.47 -34.40
C SER A 238 44.36 31.68 -35.92
N SER A 239 43.28 31.43 -36.67
CA SER A 239 43.22 31.79 -38.10
C SER A 239 43.21 33.30 -38.32
N ASN A 240 42.50 34.06 -37.48
CA ASN A 240 42.44 35.53 -37.58
C ASN A 240 43.75 36.22 -37.14
N ALA A 241 44.46 35.68 -36.15
CA ALA A 241 45.79 36.17 -35.77
C ALA A 241 46.83 35.94 -36.89
N SER A 242 46.75 34.79 -37.57
CA SER A 242 47.60 34.46 -38.73
C SER A 242 47.33 35.38 -39.94
N ALA A 243 46.08 35.82 -40.12
CA ALA A 243 45.69 36.77 -41.17
C ALA A 243 46.05 38.23 -40.85
N SER A 244 46.11 38.59 -39.56
CA SER A 244 46.49 39.93 -39.07
C SER A 244 48.00 40.20 -39.21
N LEU A 245 48.85 39.21 -38.93
CA LEU A 245 50.32 39.31 -39.06
C LEU A 245 50.83 39.38 -40.51
N ALA A 246 49.94 39.21 -41.50
CA ALA A 246 50.26 39.37 -42.92
C ALA A 246 49.93 40.78 -43.48
N ARG A 247 49.51 41.73 -42.63
CA ARG A 247 49.17 43.10 -43.01
C ARG A 247 49.80 44.13 -42.07
N ASP A 248 51.13 44.23 -42.09
CA ASP A 248 51.81 45.44 -41.62
C ASP A 248 52.92 45.85 -42.60
N ASP A 249 52.49 46.63 -43.59
CA ASP A 249 53.29 47.39 -44.54
C ASP A 249 52.68 48.80 -44.54
N GLY A 250 53.44 49.76 -44.02
CA GLY A 250 53.57 51.05 -44.69
C GLY A 250 52.56 52.16 -44.37
N THR A 251 52.98 53.06 -43.48
CA THR A 251 52.76 54.53 -43.53
C THR A 251 51.36 55.10 -43.30
N ARG A 252 51.16 55.95 -42.26
CA ARG A 252 51.31 57.42 -42.31
C ARG A 252 50.82 58.12 -41.03
N SER A 253 51.48 59.24 -40.72
CA SER A 253 51.20 60.22 -39.66
C SER A 253 49.76 60.75 -39.58
N ARG A 254 49.30 61.11 -38.37
CA ARG A 254 48.78 62.47 -38.02
C ARG A 254 48.43 62.61 -36.52
N ILE A 255 48.56 63.87 -36.08
CA ILE A 255 48.48 64.53 -34.76
C ILE A 255 47.02 64.53 -34.17
N PRO A 256 46.83 64.72 -32.84
CA PRO A 256 45.58 64.40 -32.12
C PRO A 256 44.63 65.60 -31.97
N PRO A 257 43.45 65.37 -31.36
CA PRO A 257 43.00 66.29 -30.32
C PRO A 257 42.51 65.62 -29.04
N ASP A 258 42.51 66.48 -28.04
CA ASP A 258 42.25 66.37 -26.62
C ASP A 258 40.75 66.18 -26.28
N ILE A 259 40.46 66.04 -24.98
CA ILE A 259 39.21 66.37 -24.26
C ILE A 259 38.37 65.18 -23.69
N THR A 260 38.69 64.88 -22.42
CA THR A 260 37.83 64.75 -21.20
C THR A 260 36.72 63.70 -21.03
N THR A 261 36.70 63.19 -19.78
CA THR A 261 35.57 62.78 -18.89
C THR A 261 34.80 61.50 -19.28
N ALA A 262 34.36 60.59 -18.41
CA ALA A 262 34.14 60.57 -16.97
C ALA A 262 34.03 59.09 -16.46
N SER A 263 34.30 58.90 -15.16
CA SER A 263 33.56 58.03 -14.21
C SER A 263 33.31 56.54 -14.52
N GLY A 264 34.08 55.66 -13.86
CA GLY A 264 33.67 54.95 -12.64
C GLY A 264 32.73 53.73 -12.71
N PRO A 265 32.81 52.78 -11.74
CA PRO A 265 32.44 51.37 -11.92
C PRO A 265 31.20 50.92 -11.10
N SER A 266 30.64 49.74 -11.40
CA SER A 266 29.92 48.91 -10.40
C SER A 266 29.65 47.52 -10.98
N ILE A 267 30.33 46.46 -10.55
CA ILE A 267 30.14 45.65 -9.33
C ILE A 267 28.81 44.88 -9.31
N ALA A 268 28.99 43.57 -9.33
CA ALA A 268 28.03 42.52 -9.01
C ALA A 268 27.47 42.65 -7.60
N LYS A 269 26.20 42.27 -7.39
CA LYS A 269 25.76 41.65 -6.13
C LYS A 269 24.74 40.53 -6.36
N PHE A 270 25.12 39.41 -5.76
CA PHE A 270 24.37 38.22 -5.38
C PHE A 270 23.52 38.49 -4.12
N SER A 271 22.50 37.65 -3.91
CA SER A 271 21.94 37.21 -2.61
C SER A 271 21.19 38.21 -1.72
N SER A 272 19.87 37.97 -1.58
CA SER A 272 19.24 37.46 -0.35
C SER A 272 17.83 36.96 -0.65
#